data_AF-A0A7C1LU69-F1
#
_entry.id   AF-A0A7C1LU69-F1
#
_cell.length_a   1.000
_cell.length_b   1.000
_cell.length_c   1.000
_cell.angle_alpha   90.00
_cell.angle_beta   90.00
_cell.angle_gamma   90.00
#
_symmetry.space_group_name_H-M   'P 1'
#
loop_
_entity.id
_entity.type
_entity.pdbx_description
1 polymer ?
#
loop_
_entity_poly.entity_id
_entity_poly.type
_entity_poly.pdbx_seq_one_letter_code
_entity_poly.pdbx_strand_id
1 'polypeptide(L)'
;MNNNHVKLKRIIKLILLFIITPSLLVSNQGNIKIVIDKKNTKELTLFHLKGSVYYEDTSGSAIGIYVSGDYAYVADLISGLVVINISDPTNPGTPIYEDTTGYALNVYVSGDYAYVADLTSGLAVINISDPTNPGTPVYEDSIRAARDVYVSGDYAYVADDSWGLAIIDISDPTNPGTPVYEDTIGAALGVYVSGDYAYLADWYGLTVINISDPTNPGTPVYKSTNGIARGVYVRGDYAYVAVSGDYNHVADLSSLAVIDISDPTNPGTPVYGNTTGLVQDVYVIGDYAYVADWSSGLAVINLVDIINPLITDAPSDFTVDYGYTGINISWTALDANPNIYTITLQGTGVVAGPSVWSNGTAITYDVPDGLVVGEYFYAVNFNDDYDNYITDTVKITVREVIIEGKGATVSFGNYYLIFLVIGIISLGIAQKRRK
;
A
#
# COMPACT_ATOMS: atom_id res chain seq x y z
N MET A 1 39.59 -17.98 62.37
CA MET A 1 38.54 -19.00 62.12
C MET A 1 37.46 -18.35 61.28
N ASN A 2 36.92 -19.16 60.37
CA ASN A 2 36.24 -18.80 59.13
C ASN A 2 34.82 -18.25 59.29
N ASN A 3 34.33 -17.67 58.18
CA ASN A 3 32.94 -17.52 57.74
C ASN A 3 32.10 -16.36 58.28
N ASN A 4 31.87 -15.36 57.42
CA ASN A 4 30.54 -15.08 56.84
C ASN A 4 30.63 -13.96 55.79
N HIS A 5 31.16 -14.30 54.61
CA HIS A 5 30.71 -13.69 53.36
C HIS A 5 29.59 -14.57 52.81
N VAL A 6 28.63 -13.96 52.08
CA VAL A 6 27.43 -14.56 51.45
C VAL A 6 26.14 -14.39 52.27
N LYS A 7 25.51 -13.21 52.17
CA LYS A 7 24.17 -13.04 51.56
C LYS A 7 23.61 -11.62 51.76
N LEU A 8 22.99 -11.14 50.68
CA LEU A 8 21.78 -10.32 50.63
C LEU A 8 21.89 -8.79 50.34
N LYS A 9 21.83 -8.49 49.04
CA LYS A 9 20.86 -7.64 48.32
C LYS A 9 20.78 -6.12 48.59
N ARG A 10 20.78 -5.40 47.44
CA ARG A 10 20.06 -4.11 47.13
C ARG A 10 20.67 -2.87 47.83
N ILE A 11 21.19 -1.84 47.17
CA ILE A 11 20.75 -0.95 46.07
C ILE A 11 22.04 -0.18 45.68
N ILE A 12 22.44 -0.03 44.41
CA ILE A 12 22.22 1.12 43.50
C ILE A 12 22.72 0.65 42.13
N LYS A 13 21.88 0.73 41.10
CA LYS A 13 22.20 0.36 39.71
C LYS A 13 21.82 1.55 38.83
N LEU A 14 22.81 2.36 38.43
CA LEU A 14 22.89 3.06 37.15
C LEU A 14 24.17 3.89 37.15
N ILE A 15 24.88 3.89 36.02
CA ILE A 15 25.92 4.81 35.51
C ILE A 15 27.13 4.02 34.94
N LEU A 16 27.23 4.12 33.62
CA LEU A 16 28.39 4.02 32.71
C LEU A 16 29.45 2.94 32.95
N LEU A 17 29.57 2.01 31.99
CA LEU A 17 30.88 1.60 31.46
C LEU A 17 30.75 0.99 30.04
N PHE A 18 31.07 1.79 29.03
CA PHE A 18 31.54 1.37 27.70
C PHE A 18 33.02 1.72 27.64
N ILE A 19 33.92 0.75 27.38
CA ILE A 19 35.22 0.93 26.68
C ILE A 19 35.73 -0.46 26.20
N ILE A 20 35.74 -0.62 24.87
CA ILE A 20 36.71 -1.31 23.98
C ILE A 20 36.91 -2.84 24.08
N THR A 21 36.60 -3.51 22.96
CA THR A 21 37.57 -4.40 22.28
C THR A 21 37.56 -4.12 20.78
N PRO A 22 38.72 -3.98 20.11
CA PRO A 22 38.81 -3.73 18.67
C PRO A 22 38.80 -5.04 17.86
N SER A 23 38.37 -4.93 16.61
CA SER A 23 38.63 -5.84 15.48
C SER A 23 38.24 -7.31 15.66
N LEU A 24 37.07 -7.66 15.12
CA LEU A 24 36.83 -9.00 14.59
C LEU A 24 36.20 -8.85 13.20
N LEU A 25 37.02 -8.99 12.15
CA LEU A 25 36.53 -9.24 10.80
C LEU A 25 35.79 -10.59 10.85
N VAL A 26 34.47 -10.56 10.99
CA VAL A 26 33.61 -11.73 10.77
C VAL A 26 32.66 -11.32 9.66
N SER A 27 32.93 -11.79 8.45
CA SER A 27 31.91 -11.86 7.40
C SER A 27 30.85 -12.84 7.87
N ASN A 28 29.92 -12.38 8.71
CA ASN A 28 28.87 -13.23 9.24
C ASN A 28 27.81 -13.32 8.14
N GLN A 29 27.88 -14.38 7.34
CA GLN A 29 26.85 -14.76 6.36
C GLN A 29 25.57 -15.14 7.13
N GLY A 30 24.85 -14.15 7.62
CA GLY A 30 23.61 -14.31 8.34
C GLY A 30 22.47 -14.62 7.38
N ASN A 31 21.97 -15.86 7.39
CA ASN A 31 20.67 -16.16 6.83
C ASN A 31 19.61 -15.43 7.67
N ILE A 32 18.86 -14.51 7.07
CA ILE A 32 17.70 -13.90 7.72
C ILE A 32 16.62 -14.99 7.85
N LYS A 33 16.27 -15.35 9.09
CA LYS A 33 15.08 -16.14 9.39
C LYS A 33 13.94 -15.18 9.73
N ILE A 34 13.04 -14.95 8.78
CA ILE A 34 11.76 -14.31 9.05
C ILE A 34 10.83 -15.42 9.60
N VAL A 35 10.50 -15.36 10.89
CA VAL A 35 9.51 -16.24 11.51
C VAL A 35 8.18 -15.49 11.51
N ILE A 36 7.34 -15.77 10.51
CA ILE A 36 5.95 -15.28 10.49
C ILE A 36 5.14 -16.22 11.40
N ASP A 37 4.55 -15.69 12.47
CA ASP A 37 3.76 -16.49 13.41
C ASP A 37 2.48 -17.03 12.76
N LYS A 38 2.15 -18.26 13.13
CA LYS A 38 1.16 -19.14 12.50
C LYS A 38 -0.27 -18.73 12.86
N LYS A 39 -0.92 -17.93 12.01
CA LYS A 39 -2.38 -17.99 11.82
C LYS A 39 -2.80 -17.71 10.38
N ASN A 40 -2.39 -18.55 9.44
CA ASN A 40 -3.24 -19.05 8.35
C ASN A 40 -2.46 -20.07 7.51
N THR A 41 -2.92 -21.31 7.53
CA THR A 41 -2.35 -22.44 6.79
C THR A 41 -2.75 -22.37 5.32
N LYS A 42 -2.01 -21.59 4.52
CA LYS A 42 -1.63 -21.97 3.16
C LYS A 42 -0.11 -21.94 3.14
N GLU A 43 0.51 -23.01 2.63
CA GLU A 43 1.96 -23.21 2.66
C GLU A 43 2.70 -21.99 2.12
N LEU A 44 3.25 -21.18 3.03
CA LEU A 44 4.24 -20.17 2.72
C LEU A 44 5.49 -20.89 2.27
N THR A 45 5.78 -20.77 0.98
CA THR A 45 7.07 -21.14 0.42
C THR A 45 8.14 -20.36 1.20
N LEU A 46 9.04 -21.11 1.82
CA LEU A 46 10.19 -20.59 2.54
C LEU A 46 10.98 -19.66 1.60
N PHE A 47 10.85 -18.35 1.76
CA PHE A 47 11.69 -17.37 1.08
C PHE A 47 13.12 -17.57 1.60
N HIS A 48 13.89 -18.39 0.90
CA HIS A 48 15.34 -18.31 0.99
C HIS A 48 15.74 -17.07 0.21
N LEU A 49 16.10 -16.00 0.91
CA LEU A 49 16.93 -14.95 0.32
C LEU A 49 18.19 -15.64 -0.20
N LYS A 50 18.27 -15.88 -1.51
CA LYS A 50 19.43 -16.48 -2.18
C LYS A 50 20.59 -15.47 -2.35
N GLY A 51 20.66 -14.48 -1.48
CA GLY A 51 21.69 -13.43 -1.50
C GLY A 51 22.58 -13.53 -0.26
N SER A 52 23.86 -13.23 -0.44
CA SER A 52 24.74 -12.93 0.69
C SER A 52 24.36 -11.54 1.24
N VAL A 53 24.30 -11.41 2.56
CA VAL A 53 24.13 -10.10 3.23
C VAL A 53 25.53 -9.52 3.47
N TYR A 54 25.73 -8.28 3.06
CA TYR A 54 26.95 -7.52 3.29
C TYR A 54 26.68 -6.42 4.31
N TYR A 55 27.59 -6.28 5.27
CA TYR A 55 27.50 -5.29 6.34
C TYR A 55 28.65 -4.31 6.16
N GLU A 56 28.32 -3.03 6.17
CA GLU A 56 29.29 -1.95 6.31
C GLU A 56 29.08 -1.28 7.66
N ASP A 57 30.16 -1.17 8.43
CA ASP A 57 30.14 -0.54 9.75
C ASP A 57 30.24 0.98 9.58
N THR A 58 29.26 1.71 10.10
CA THR A 58 29.37 3.15 10.34
C THR A 58 29.88 3.40 11.77
N SER A 59 30.40 4.60 12.06
CA SER A 59 30.95 4.92 13.38
C SER A 59 29.89 5.23 14.43
N GLY A 60 28.68 5.57 13.99
CA GLY A 60 27.55 5.94 14.81
C GLY A 60 26.47 4.86 14.83
N SER A 61 25.22 5.30 14.92
CA SER A 61 24.05 4.42 14.80
C SER A 61 23.30 4.80 13.55
N ALA A 62 23.28 3.93 12.53
CA ALA A 62 22.49 4.17 11.32
C ALA A 62 20.99 4.18 11.67
N ILE A 63 20.35 5.33 11.55
CA ILE A 63 18.94 5.55 11.90
C ILE A 63 18.06 5.64 10.65
N GLY A 64 18.40 6.55 9.74
CA GLY A 64 17.67 6.79 8.50
C GLY A 64 18.57 6.57 7.28
N ILE A 65 17.97 6.19 6.15
CA ILE A 65 18.69 5.95 4.90
C ILE A 65 17.88 6.45 3.70
N TYR A 66 18.57 7.11 2.77
CA TYR A 66 18.05 7.44 1.46
C TYR A 66 18.99 6.92 0.38
N VAL A 67 18.46 6.29 -0.66
CA VAL A 67 19.25 5.80 -1.78
C VAL A 67 18.98 6.66 -3.01
N SER A 68 20.04 7.23 -3.59
CA SER A 68 19.96 8.02 -4.83
C SER A 68 21.08 7.60 -5.79
N GLY A 69 20.69 7.00 -6.91
CA GLY A 69 21.61 6.43 -7.89
C GLY A 69 22.52 5.37 -7.26
N ASP A 70 23.83 5.56 -7.43
CA ASP A 70 24.88 4.66 -6.93
C ASP A 70 25.29 4.95 -5.47
N TYR A 71 24.53 5.75 -4.72
CA TYR A 71 24.89 6.16 -3.37
C TYR A 71 23.78 5.93 -2.35
N ALA A 72 24.17 5.46 -1.17
CA ALA A 72 23.36 5.49 0.04
C ALA A 72 23.81 6.66 0.92
N TYR A 73 22.84 7.42 1.41
CA TYR A 73 22.99 8.53 2.34
C TYR A 73 22.35 8.09 3.65
N VAL A 74 23.12 8.05 4.72
CA VAL A 74 22.71 7.49 6.01
C VAL A 74 22.80 8.59 7.06
N ALA A 75 21.70 8.79 7.79
CA ALA A 75 21.70 9.56 9.02
C ALA A 75 22.25 8.67 10.15
N ASP A 76 23.48 8.95 10.60
CA ASP A 76 24.27 8.08 11.48
C ASP A 76 24.37 8.62 12.92
N LEU A 77 23.29 9.23 13.41
CA LEU A 77 23.18 9.77 14.75
C LEU A 77 24.27 10.80 15.05
N ILE A 78 25.28 10.43 15.86
CA ILE A 78 26.38 11.33 16.28
C ILE A 78 27.44 11.56 15.20
N SER A 79 27.45 10.77 14.12
CA SER A 79 28.41 10.95 13.02
C SER A 79 27.87 11.86 11.91
N GLY A 80 26.67 12.42 12.08
CA GLY A 80 25.99 13.23 11.08
C GLY A 80 25.57 12.45 9.83
N LEU A 81 25.88 12.99 8.66
CA LEU A 81 25.60 12.38 7.37
C LEU A 81 26.74 11.44 6.97
N VAL A 82 26.38 10.23 6.53
CA VAL A 82 27.31 9.25 5.97
C VAL A 82 26.94 8.92 4.54
N VAL A 83 27.88 9.08 3.62
CA VAL A 83 27.71 8.78 2.19
C VAL A 83 28.50 7.52 1.84
N ILE A 84 27.84 6.55 1.23
CA ILE A 84 28.42 5.26 0.86
C ILE A 84 28.13 5.00 -0.62
N ASN A 85 29.17 4.74 -1.41
CA ASN A 85 28.98 4.27 -2.79
C ASN A 85 28.50 2.81 -2.76
N ILE A 86 27.36 2.55 -3.39
CA ILE A 86 26.70 1.24 -3.47
C ILE A 86 26.54 0.75 -4.92
N SER A 87 27.32 1.29 -5.87
CA SER A 87 27.31 0.84 -7.28
C SER A 87 27.56 -0.66 -7.43
N ASP A 88 28.39 -1.23 -6.54
CA ASP A 88 28.47 -2.66 -6.29
C ASP A 88 27.84 -2.98 -4.93
N PRO A 89 26.57 -3.42 -4.86
CA PRO A 89 25.90 -3.71 -3.60
C PRO A 89 26.50 -4.93 -2.87
N THR A 90 27.39 -5.70 -3.53
CA THR A 90 28.13 -6.81 -2.91
C THR A 90 29.49 -6.40 -2.36
N ASN A 91 29.96 -5.19 -2.66
CA ASN A 91 31.17 -4.60 -2.13
C ASN A 91 31.04 -3.07 -2.09
N PRO A 92 30.28 -2.53 -1.13
CA PRO A 92 30.12 -1.09 -0.98
C PRO A 92 31.45 -0.37 -0.76
N GLY A 93 31.50 0.90 -1.13
CA GLY A 93 32.66 1.77 -0.93
C GLY A 93 32.86 2.15 0.55
N THR A 94 34.02 2.70 0.87
CA THR A 94 34.30 3.21 2.22
C THR A 94 33.36 4.37 2.58
N PRO A 95 32.76 4.39 3.79
CA PRO A 95 31.92 5.49 4.25
C PRO A 95 32.66 6.83 4.30
N ILE A 96 31.97 7.88 3.85
CA ILE A 96 32.40 9.28 3.87
C ILE A 96 31.51 10.03 4.84
N TYR A 97 32.11 10.73 5.82
CA TYR A 97 31.38 11.37 6.91
C TYR A 97 31.37 12.89 6.73
N GLU A 98 30.21 13.48 6.95
CA GLU A 98 30.04 14.92 7.15
C GLU A 98 29.31 15.15 8.47
N ASP A 99 29.99 15.87 9.36
CA ASP A 99 29.49 16.12 10.71
C ASP A 99 28.33 17.11 10.68
N THR A 100 27.27 16.79 11.42
CA THR A 100 26.17 17.71 11.72
C THR A 100 26.24 18.06 13.20
N THR A 101 25.78 19.25 13.60
CA THR A 101 25.98 19.69 14.99
C THR A 101 25.05 19.00 16.00
N GLY A 102 24.00 18.32 15.52
CA GLY A 102 22.97 17.65 16.30
C GLY A 102 23.05 16.13 16.26
N TYR A 103 21.88 15.49 16.16
CA TYR A 103 21.78 14.03 16.01
C TYR A 103 20.99 13.70 14.76
N ALA A 104 21.66 13.19 13.73
CA ALA A 104 21.03 12.85 12.46
C ALA A 104 20.07 11.66 12.64
N LEU A 105 18.77 11.90 12.42
CA LEU A 105 17.72 10.89 12.55
C LEU A 105 17.15 10.43 11.22
N ASN A 106 17.01 11.33 10.25
CA ASN A 106 16.60 10.97 8.90
C ASN A 106 17.28 11.85 7.85
N VAL A 107 17.27 11.40 6.60
CA VAL A 107 17.82 12.12 5.45
C VAL A 107 16.90 11.96 4.24
N TYR A 108 16.71 13.05 3.52
CA TYR A 108 16.07 13.06 2.20
C TYR A 108 17.04 13.68 1.19
N VAL A 109 17.17 13.08 0.01
CA VAL A 109 18.02 13.62 -1.06
C VAL A 109 17.15 14.16 -2.20
N SER A 110 17.40 15.41 -2.61
CA SER A 110 16.76 16.03 -3.76
C SER A 110 17.78 16.80 -4.58
N GLY A 111 18.00 16.34 -5.82
CA GLY A 111 19.03 16.88 -6.70
C GLY A 111 20.42 16.80 -6.09
N ASP A 112 21.09 17.96 -6.00
CA ASP A 112 22.45 18.09 -5.48
C ASP A 112 22.51 18.33 -3.97
N TYR A 113 21.41 18.11 -3.23
CA TYR A 113 21.33 18.40 -1.80
C TYR A 113 20.78 17.23 -0.98
N ALA A 114 21.39 17.02 0.18
CA ALA A 114 20.88 16.18 1.26
C ALA A 114 20.27 17.08 2.35
N TYR A 115 19.08 16.71 2.79
CA TYR A 115 18.29 17.38 3.82
C TYR A 115 18.23 16.42 5.01
N VAL A 116 18.89 16.76 6.11
CA VAL A 116 19.05 15.89 7.28
C VAL A 116 18.21 16.43 8.43
N ALA A 117 17.29 15.63 8.93
CA ALA A 117 16.59 15.90 10.18
C ALA A 117 17.57 15.64 11.34
N ASP A 118 18.15 16.69 11.90
CA ASP A 118 19.30 16.65 12.80
C ASP A 118 18.93 16.85 14.28
N LEU A 119 17.74 16.38 14.66
CA LEU A 119 17.15 16.49 15.99
C LEU A 119 17.39 17.85 16.63
N THR A 120 18.41 18.00 17.49
CA THR A 120 18.68 19.20 18.30
C THR A 120 19.12 20.42 17.51
N SER A 121 19.51 20.25 16.24
CA SER A 121 19.94 21.35 15.36
C SER A 121 18.91 21.68 14.28
N GLY A 122 17.73 21.05 14.32
CA GLY A 122 16.68 21.24 13.31
C GLY A 122 17.02 20.58 11.98
N LEU A 123 16.77 21.27 10.88
CA LEU A 123 17.10 20.80 9.53
C LEU A 123 18.54 21.21 9.16
N ALA A 124 19.36 20.24 8.78
CA ALA A 124 20.66 20.45 8.13
C ALA A 124 20.54 20.30 6.61
N VAL A 125 21.03 21.28 5.85
CA VAL A 125 21.08 21.21 4.37
C VAL A 125 22.53 21.12 3.91
N ILE A 126 22.86 20.09 3.15
CA ILE A 126 24.23 19.72 2.76
C ILE A 126 24.31 19.58 1.24
N ASN A 127 25.26 20.28 0.61
CA ASN A 127 25.54 20.10 -0.80
C ASN A 127 26.26 18.76 -1.04
N ILE A 128 25.71 17.93 -1.91
CA ILE A 128 26.22 16.61 -2.29
C ILE A 128 26.43 16.48 -3.80
N SER A 129 26.62 17.61 -4.52
CA SER A 129 26.93 17.61 -5.95
C SER A 129 28.18 16.78 -6.29
N ASP A 130 29.11 16.68 -5.34
CA ASP A 130 30.15 15.67 -5.31
C ASP A 130 29.93 14.76 -4.08
N PRO A 131 29.30 13.58 -4.23
CA PRO A 131 29.06 12.65 -3.13
C PRO A 131 30.35 12.11 -2.49
N THR A 132 31.51 12.29 -3.15
CA THR A 132 32.81 11.89 -2.59
C THR A 132 33.45 12.97 -1.71
N ASN A 133 32.89 14.17 -1.72
CA ASN A 133 33.29 15.31 -0.90
C ASN A 133 32.07 16.20 -0.60
N PRO A 134 31.14 15.74 0.26
CA PRO A 134 30.00 16.55 0.68
C PRO A 134 30.46 17.90 1.27
N GLY A 135 29.66 18.94 1.08
CA GLY A 135 29.90 20.26 1.66
C GLY A 135 29.52 20.31 3.14
N THR A 136 29.92 21.38 3.83
CA THR A 136 29.49 21.62 5.21
C THR A 136 28.01 22.01 5.28
N PRO A 137 27.28 21.69 6.37
CA PRO A 137 25.90 22.15 6.55
C PRO A 137 25.77 23.68 6.43
N VAL A 138 24.81 24.16 5.65
CA VAL A 138 24.59 25.61 5.41
C VAL A 138 23.40 26.20 6.14
N TYR A 139 22.51 25.35 6.68
CA TYR A 139 21.33 25.77 7.42
C TYR A 139 21.16 24.83 8.61
N GLU A 140 20.89 25.37 9.79
CA GLU A 140 20.57 24.64 11.03
C GLU A 140 19.55 25.47 11.82
N ASP A 141 18.29 25.06 11.87
CA ASP A 141 17.27 25.70 12.71
C ASP A 141 17.40 25.22 14.17
N SER A 142 18.44 25.74 14.85
CA SER A 142 18.97 25.30 16.15
C SER A 142 18.02 25.24 17.36
N ILE A 143 16.72 25.52 17.21
CA ILE A 143 15.77 25.65 18.33
C ILE A 143 14.80 24.47 18.43
N ARG A 144 14.79 23.54 17.48
CA ARG A 144 13.72 22.54 17.38
C ARG A 144 14.22 21.12 17.22
N ALA A 145 13.31 20.15 17.14
CA ALA A 145 13.57 18.72 17.29
C ALA A 145 13.15 17.98 16.01
N ALA A 146 13.89 18.18 14.93
CA ALA A 146 13.60 17.55 13.64
C ALA A 146 13.74 16.02 13.73
N ARG A 147 12.63 15.30 13.55
CA ARG A 147 12.57 13.84 13.59
C ARG A 147 12.66 13.21 12.22
N ASP A 148 12.01 13.83 11.24
CA ASP A 148 11.90 13.33 9.89
C ASP A 148 11.76 14.48 8.90
N VAL A 149 12.12 14.25 7.64
CA VAL A 149 12.08 15.25 6.58
C VAL A 149 11.65 14.63 5.25
N TYR A 150 10.74 15.33 4.57
CA TYR A 150 10.32 15.02 3.21
C TYR A 150 10.47 16.27 2.34
N VAL A 151 11.06 16.13 1.15
CA VAL A 151 11.19 17.23 0.19
C VAL A 151 10.22 17.04 -0.98
N SER A 152 9.44 18.08 -1.30
CA SER A 152 8.54 18.09 -2.45
C SER A 152 8.58 19.45 -3.13
N GLY A 153 9.07 19.48 -4.37
CA GLY A 153 9.30 20.72 -5.12
C GLY A 153 10.27 21.65 -4.40
N ASP A 154 9.85 22.90 -4.20
CA ASP A 154 10.63 23.96 -3.57
C ASP A 154 10.50 23.99 -2.04
N TYR A 155 9.95 22.94 -1.41
CA TYR A 155 9.68 22.92 0.03
C TYR A 155 10.23 21.66 0.72
N ALA A 156 10.81 21.86 1.90
CA ALA A 156 11.09 20.80 2.88
C ALA A 156 10.00 20.80 3.96
N TYR A 157 9.47 19.63 4.24
CA TYR A 157 8.45 19.36 5.25
C TYR A 157 9.10 18.55 6.36
N VAL A 158 9.13 19.07 7.58
CA VAL A 158 9.85 18.48 8.70
C VAL A 158 8.85 18.11 9.80
N ALA A 159 8.88 16.85 10.23
CA ALA A 159 8.22 16.43 11.46
C ALA A 159 9.04 16.93 12.66
N ASP A 160 8.52 17.90 13.40
CA ASP A 160 9.28 18.68 14.37
C ASP A 160 8.86 18.41 15.83
N ASP A 161 8.70 17.12 16.15
CA ASP A 161 8.34 16.63 17.48
C ASP A 161 7.11 17.40 18.03
N SER A 162 7.21 18.01 19.21
CA SER A 162 6.11 18.75 19.85
C SER A 162 5.63 20.02 19.12
N TRP A 163 6.31 20.43 18.05
CA TRP A 163 5.94 21.61 17.25
C TRP A 163 5.16 21.26 15.99
N GLY A 164 4.85 19.97 15.77
CA GLY A 164 4.04 19.52 14.64
C GLY A 164 4.80 19.56 13.32
N LEU A 165 4.24 20.22 12.31
CA LEU A 165 4.83 20.32 10.97
C LEU A 165 5.59 21.64 10.82
N ALA A 166 6.85 21.58 10.38
CA ALA A 166 7.56 22.74 9.85
C ALA A 166 7.61 22.67 8.32
N ILE A 167 7.30 23.76 7.64
CA ILE A 167 7.38 23.91 6.19
C ILE A 167 8.42 25.00 5.88
N ILE A 168 9.45 24.65 5.11
CA ILE A 168 10.59 25.50 4.82
C ILE A 168 10.71 25.65 3.30
N ASP A 169 10.68 26.89 2.81
CA ASP A 169 11.04 27.21 1.43
C ASP A 169 12.54 26.93 1.20
N ILE A 170 12.83 26.03 0.28
CA ILE A 170 14.17 25.60 -0.12
C ILE A 170 14.42 25.87 -1.61
N SER A 171 13.69 26.81 -2.22
CA SER A 171 13.92 27.25 -3.60
C SER A 171 15.37 27.72 -3.84
N ASP A 172 16.01 28.24 -2.79
CA ASP A 172 17.46 28.38 -2.67
C ASP A 172 17.98 27.51 -1.51
N PRO A 173 18.45 26.28 -1.78
CA PRO A 173 18.96 25.37 -0.75
C PRO A 173 20.20 25.91 -0.01
N THR A 174 20.89 26.92 -0.56
CA THR A 174 22.03 27.56 0.11
C THR A 174 21.61 28.64 1.10
N ASN A 175 20.35 29.07 1.03
CA ASN A 175 19.75 30.04 1.94
C ASN A 175 18.25 29.73 2.14
N PRO A 176 17.90 28.66 2.86
CA PRO A 176 16.51 28.31 3.12
C PRO A 176 15.73 29.43 3.81
N GLY A 177 14.43 29.51 3.50
CA GLY A 177 13.49 30.46 4.07
C GLY A 177 13.18 30.21 5.54
N THR A 178 12.35 31.06 6.12
CA THR A 178 11.91 30.92 7.51
C THR A 178 10.77 29.91 7.67
N PRO A 179 10.86 29.05 8.69
CA PRO A 179 9.78 28.33 9.35
C PRO A 179 8.32 28.75 9.16
N VAL A 180 7.47 28.04 8.40
CA VAL A 180 6.01 28.07 8.62
C VAL A 180 5.62 26.85 9.45
N TYR A 181 4.90 27.05 10.54
CA TYR A 181 4.60 25.99 11.51
C TYR A 181 3.12 25.72 11.63
N GLU A 182 2.75 24.45 11.70
CA GLU A 182 1.42 24.00 12.04
C GLU A 182 1.45 23.03 13.23
N ASP A 183 0.81 23.45 14.31
CA ASP A 183 0.70 22.67 15.53
C ASP A 183 -0.18 21.43 15.29
N THR A 184 0.34 20.27 15.69
CA THR A 184 -0.43 19.01 15.75
C THR A 184 -0.84 18.69 17.18
N ILE A 185 -1.76 17.73 17.37
CA ILE A 185 -2.23 17.36 18.72
C ILE A 185 -1.18 16.65 19.57
N GLY A 186 -0.19 16.01 18.94
CA GLY A 186 0.87 15.28 19.60
C GLY A 186 2.24 15.59 18.98
N ALA A 187 3.22 14.77 19.32
CA ALA A 187 4.55 14.90 18.73
C ALA A 187 4.56 14.30 17.31
N ALA A 188 4.98 15.08 16.32
CA ALA A 188 5.21 14.61 14.96
C ALA A 188 6.55 13.85 14.88
N LEU A 189 6.50 12.59 14.46
CA LEU A 189 7.65 11.68 14.42
C LEU A 189 8.05 11.28 12.99
N GLY A 190 7.12 11.30 12.05
CA GLY A 190 7.36 10.98 10.65
C GLY A 190 6.50 11.86 9.74
N VAL A 191 6.95 12.11 8.52
CA VAL A 191 6.24 12.93 7.53
C VAL A 191 6.36 12.35 6.13
N TYR A 192 5.24 12.33 5.41
CA TYR A 192 5.18 11.97 4.00
C TYR A 192 4.31 12.96 3.25
N VAL A 193 4.74 13.42 2.07
CA VAL A 193 3.97 14.32 1.23
C VAL A 193 3.46 13.60 -0.02
N SER A 194 2.17 13.75 -0.31
CA SER A 194 1.55 13.22 -1.54
C SER A 194 0.54 14.23 -2.08
N GLY A 195 0.82 14.74 -3.28
CA GLY A 195 0.01 15.81 -3.89
C GLY A 195 -0.05 17.05 -3.00
N ASP A 196 -1.27 17.52 -2.74
CA ASP A 196 -1.56 18.73 -1.94
C ASP A 196 -1.63 18.46 -0.43
N TYR A 197 -1.15 17.30 0.05
CA TYR A 197 -1.30 16.90 1.44
C TYR A 197 0.01 16.41 2.07
N ALA A 198 0.26 16.86 3.30
CA ALA A 198 1.24 16.30 4.21
C ALA A 198 0.55 15.34 5.18
N TYR A 199 1.14 14.17 5.36
CA TYR A 199 0.68 13.11 6.23
C TYR A 199 1.74 12.92 7.31
N LEU A 200 1.37 13.13 8.57
CA LEU A 200 2.28 13.02 9.71
C LEU A 200 1.93 11.81 10.56
N ALA A 201 2.96 11.03 10.89
CA ALA A 201 2.92 10.08 11.98
C ALA A 201 3.06 10.86 13.29
N ASP A 202 1.93 11.12 13.94
CA ASP A 202 1.82 11.85 15.20
C ASP A 202 1.68 10.87 16.38
N TRP A 203 2.08 11.30 17.57
CA TRP A 203 1.98 10.52 18.80
C TRP A 203 0.60 9.89 19.04
N TYR A 204 -0.47 10.52 18.57
CA TYR A 204 -1.84 10.03 18.72
C TYR A 204 -2.43 9.37 17.46
N GLY A 205 -1.73 9.38 16.32
CA GLY A 205 -2.12 8.69 15.10
C GLY A 205 -1.69 9.38 13.82
N LEU A 206 -2.53 9.34 12.80
CA LEU A 206 -2.29 10.03 11.53
C LEU A 206 -2.84 11.46 11.60
N THR A 207 -2.01 12.43 11.28
CA THR A 207 -2.44 13.82 11.04
C THR A 207 -2.32 14.13 9.56
N VAL A 208 -3.35 14.72 8.96
CA VAL A 208 -3.38 15.10 7.53
C VAL A 208 -3.55 16.62 7.44
N ILE A 209 -2.66 17.27 6.70
CA ILE A 209 -2.63 18.73 6.55
C ILE A 209 -2.67 19.06 5.06
N ASN A 210 -3.61 19.91 4.64
CA ASN A 210 -3.60 20.44 3.28
C ASN A 210 -2.47 21.46 3.15
N ILE A 211 -1.60 21.26 2.17
CA ILE A 211 -0.41 22.08 1.89
C ILE A 211 -0.44 22.63 0.46
N SER A 212 -1.63 22.76 -0.13
CA SER A 212 -1.79 23.38 -1.47
C SER A 212 -1.25 24.82 -1.53
N ASP A 213 -1.26 25.51 -0.38
CA ASP A 213 -0.47 26.72 -0.12
C ASP A 213 0.50 26.45 1.04
N PRO A 214 1.76 26.11 0.77
CA PRO A 214 2.76 25.81 1.80
C PRO A 214 3.06 26.99 2.73
N THR A 215 2.71 28.22 2.34
CA THR A 215 2.89 29.41 3.18
C THR A 215 1.71 29.68 4.12
N ASN A 216 0.57 29.03 3.86
CA ASN A 216 -0.64 29.08 4.67
C ASN A 216 -1.35 27.71 4.63
N PRO A 217 -0.76 26.68 5.26
CA PRO A 217 -1.33 25.34 5.31
C PRO A 217 -2.71 25.32 6.00
N GLY A 218 -3.53 24.34 5.61
CA GLY A 218 -4.89 24.17 6.14
C GLY A 218 -4.91 23.58 7.54
N THR A 219 -6.07 23.66 8.21
CA THR A 219 -6.26 23.06 9.54
C THR A 219 -6.00 21.54 9.51
N PRO A 220 -5.22 21.00 10.46
CA PRO A 220 -4.98 19.57 10.54
C PRO A 220 -6.24 18.72 10.78
N VAL A 221 -6.32 17.58 10.11
CA VAL A 221 -7.34 16.54 10.28
C VAL A 221 -6.70 15.33 10.95
N TYR A 222 -7.34 14.82 12.02
CA TYR A 222 -6.75 13.78 12.87
C TYR A 222 -7.48 12.45 12.75
N LYS A 223 -6.69 11.36 12.65
CA LYS A 223 -7.18 9.99 12.74
C LYS A 223 -6.40 9.19 13.77
N SER A 224 -7.05 8.85 14.87
CA SER A 224 -6.45 8.08 15.95
C SER A 224 -6.06 6.67 15.52
N THR A 225 -4.88 6.23 15.92
CA THR A 225 -4.44 4.83 15.84
C THR A 225 -4.52 4.15 17.21
N ASN A 226 -4.31 2.83 17.26
CA ASN A 226 -4.27 2.03 18.49
C ASN A 226 -2.96 2.17 19.30
N GLY A 227 -2.06 3.05 18.90
CA GLY A 227 -0.74 3.28 19.48
C GLY A 227 -0.07 4.51 18.89
N ILE A 228 1.24 4.65 19.13
CA ILE A 228 2.07 5.77 18.66
C ILE A 228 2.46 5.54 17.21
N ALA A 229 2.06 6.44 16.30
CA ALA A 229 2.54 6.42 14.93
C ALA A 229 4.01 6.88 14.88
N ARG A 230 4.87 6.13 14.18
CA ARG A 230 6.32 6.39 14.09
C ARG A 230 6.76 6.81 12.69
N GLY A 231 6.32 6.06 11.69
CA GLY A 231 6.57 6.32 10.28
C GLY A 231 5.29 6.24 9.49
N VAL A 232 5.25 6.93 8.36
CA VAL A 232 4.09 6.96 7.46
C VAL A 232 4.58 6.92 6.01
N TYR A 233 3.90 6.12 5.21
CA TYR A 233 4.11 6.02 3.78
C TYR A 233 2.77 6.11 3.06
N VAL A 234 2.70 6.88 1.99
CA VAL A 234 1.46 7.03 1.21
C VAL A 234 1.62 6.45 -0.18
N ARG A 235 0.65 5.64 -0.61
CA ARG A 235 0.55 5.12 -1.98
C ARG A 235 -0.91 5.07 -2.43
N GLY A 236 -1.21 5.83 -3.49
CA GLY A 236 -2.57 5.96 -4.00
C GLY A 236 -3.49 6.50 -2.90
N ASP A 237 -4.62 5.81 -2.71
CA ASP A 237 -5.64 6.19 -1.74
C ASP A 237 -5.40 5.62 -0.34
N TYR A 238 -4.17 5.18 -0.02
CA TYR A 238 -3.85 4.58 1.28
C TYR A 238 -2.64 5.23 1.95
N ALA A 239 -2.80 5.53 3.24
CA ALA A 239 -1.72 5.80 4.17
C ALA A 239 -1.40 4.53 4.97
N TYR A 240 -0.13 4.16 4.98
CA TYR A 240 0.44 3.04 5.71
C TYR A 240 1.23 3.61 6.88
N VAL A 241 0.80 3.33 8.10
CA VAL A 241 1.35 3.92 9.32
C VAL A 241 1.96 2.83 10.18
N ALA A 242 3.25 2.96 10.49
CA ALA A 242 3.92 2.12 11.46
C ALA A 242 3.48 2.55 12.87
N VAL A 243 2.66 1.74 13.52
CA VAL A 243 2.11 2.02 14.85
C VAL A 243 2.78 1.14 15.90
N SER A 244 3.44 1.75 16.87
CA SER A 244 4.09 1.06 17.99
C SER A 244 3.25 1.16 19.27
N GLY A 245 3.29 0.11 20.09
CA GLY A 245 2.77 0.19 21.46
C GLY A 245 3.50 1.26 22.28
N ASP A 246 2.83 1.83 23.28
CA ASP A 246 3.47 2.77 24.20
C ASP A 246 4.58 2.07 25.03
N TYR A 247 5.41 2.85 25.72
CA TYR A 247 6.54 2.34 26.52
C TYR A 247 6.10 1.37 27.65
N ASN A 248 4.80 1.29 27.95
CA ASN A 248 4.22 0.39 28.94
C ASN A 248 3.51 -0.84 28.31
N HIS A 249 3.27 -0.85 27.00
CA HIS A 249 2.56 -1.88 26.22
C HIS A 249 3.37 -2.30 24.97
N VAL A 250 4.65 -2.58 25.21
CA VAL A 250 5.78 -2.68 24.26
C VAL A 250 5.67 -3.76 23.16
N ALA A 251 4.58 -4.55 23.10
CA ALA A 251 4.45 -5.62 22.10
C ALA A 251 3.01 -5.90 21.63
N ASP A 252 1.99 -5.62 22.44
CA ASP A 252 0.61 -6.04 22.14
C ASP A 252 -0.14 -5.09 21.19
N LEU A 253 0.46 -3.93 20.86
CA LEU A 253 -0.16 -2.88 20.03
C LEU A 253 0.67 -2.51 18.79
N SER A 254 1.77 -3.21 18.54
CA SER A 254 2.59 -2.95 17.35
C SER A 254 1.92 -3.51 16.11
N SER A 255 1.72 -2.64 15.12
CA SER A 255 0.98 -2.98 13.92
C SER A 255 1.33 -2.06 12.76
N LEU A 256 1.06 -2.56 11.55
CA LEU A 256 0.86 -1.72 10.39
C LEU A 256 -0.61 -1.31 10.35
N ALA A 257 -0.88 -0.01 10.45
CA ALA A 257 -2.21 0.54 10.22
C ALA A 257 -2.34 0.97 8.75
N VAL A 258 -3.35 0.50 8.06
CA VAL A 258 -3.71 0.92 6.69
C VAL A 258 -4.97 1.76 6.78
N ILE A 259 -4.88 2.99 6.28
CA ILE A 259 -5.93 4.01 6.38
C ILE A 259 -6.29 4.45 4.97
N ASP A 260 -7.56 4.30 4.61
CA ASP A 260 -8.12 4.87 3.38
C ASP A 260 -8.11 6.40 3.49
N ILE A 261 -7.47 7.05 2.52
CA ILE A 261 -7.31 8.50 2.39
C ILE A 261 -7.81 8.98 1.02
N SER A 262 -8.69 8.23 0.35
CA SER A 262 -9.37 8.66 -0.89
C SER A 262 -10.08 10.02 -0.72
N ASP A 263 -10.55 10.30 0.50
CA ASP A 263 -10.89 11.64 0.98
C ASP A 263 -9.92 12.04 2.12
N PRO A 264 -8.84 12.78 1.83
CA PRO A 264 -7.88 13.21 2.84
C PRO A 264 -8.47 14.13 3.93
N THR A 265 -9.63 14.74 3.66
CA THR A 265 -10.34 15.59 4.64
C THR A 265 -11.16 14.77 5.64
N ASN A 266 -11.36 13.48 5.36
CA ASN A 266 -12.05 12.54 6.23
C ASN A 266 -11.44 11.12 6.13
N PRO A 267 -10.23 10.89 6.66
CA PRO A 267 -9.58 9.59 6.60
C PRO A 267 -10.43 8.45 7.20
N GLY A 268 -10.47 7.33 6.49
CA GLY A 268 -11.17 6.11 6.84
C GLY A 268 -10.70 5.49 8.16
N THR A 269 -11.42 4.50 8.67
CA THR A 269 -11.03 3.80 9.91
C THR A 269 -9.81 2.91 9.65
N PRO A 270 -8.77 2.92 10.51
CA PRO A 270 -7.59 2.12 10.27
C PRO A 270 -7.89 0.62 10.34
N VAL A 271 -7.31 -0.14 9.41
CA VAL A 271 -7.25 -1.61 9.43
C VAL A 271 -5.84 -2.01 9.87
N TYR A 272 -5.74 -2.93 10.82
CA TYR A 272 -4.47 -3.29 11.45
C TYR A 272 -3.97 -4.66 11.02
N GLY A 273 -2.71 -4.72 10.58
CA GLY A 273 -1.92 -5.94 10.48
C GLY A 273 -0.92 -6.02 11.63
N ASN A 274 -1.03 -7.03 12.49
CA ASN A 274 -0.13 -7.16 13.63
C ASN A 274 1.31 -7.45 13.19
N THR A 275 2.27 -6.78 13.83
CA THR A 275 3.69 -7.15 13.77
C THR A 275 4.11 -7.74 15.11
N THR A 276 5.38 -8.15 15.25
CA THR A 276 5.86 -8.88 16.44
C THR A 276 6.83 -8.08 17.30
N GLY A 277 7.35 -6.96 16.79
CA GLY A 277 8.34 -6.11 17.43
C GLY A 277 7.86 -4.67 17.61
N LEU A 278 8.79 -3.73 17.72
CA LEU A 278 8.50 -2.29 17.85
C LEU A 278 8.72 -1.63 16.49
N VAL A 279 7.64 -1.42 15.74
CA VAL A 279 7.73 -0.82 14.41
C VAL A 279 8.24 0.62 14.49
N GLN A 280 9.16 0.97 13.59
CA GLN A 280 9.71 2.32 13.49
C GLN A 280 9.31 3.00 12.19
N ASP A 281 9.31 2.24 11.09
CA ASP A 281 9.08 2.80 9.77
C ASP A 281 8.45 1.75 8.83
N VAL A 282 7.86 2.23 7.74
CA VAL A 282 7.20 1.43 6.72
C VAL A 282 7.51 1.96 5.32
N TYR A 283 7.77 1.04 4.40
CA TYR A 283 7.87 1.33 2.98
C TYR A 283 6.98 0.36 2.19
N VAL A 284 6.29 0.85 1.16
CA VAL A 284 5.38 0.02 0.35
C VAL A 284 5.77 0.03 -1.11
N ILE A 285 5.92 -1.17 -1.68
CA ILE A 285 6.17 -1.38 -3.11
C ILE A 285 5.43 -2.62 -3.61
N GLY A 286 4.69 -2.47 -4.71
CA GLY A 286 3.80 -3.53 -5.21
C GLY A 286 2.86 -3.99 -4.10
N ASP A 287 2.67 -5.28 -3.96
CA ASP A 287 1.70 -5.83 -2.99
C ASP A 287 2.35 -6.09 -1.62
N TYR A 288 3.46 -5.41 -1.31
CA TYR A 288 4.23 -5.65 -0.11
C TYR A 288 4.50 -4.37 0.67
N ALA A 289 4.23 -4.43 1.97
CA ALA A 289 4.74 -3.49 2.95
C ALA A 289 5.96 -4.09 3.68
N TYR A 290 7.00 -3.30 3.77
CA TYR A 290 8.27 -3.59 4.44
C TYR A 290 8.33 -2.73 5.70
N VAL A 291 8.30 -3.38 6.86
CA VAL A 291 8.21 -2.69 8.16
C VAL A 291 9.45 -2.98 9.00
N ALA A 292 10.12 -1.93 9.45
CA ALA A 292 11.26 -2.03 10.36
C ALA A 292 10.74 -2.33 11.78
N ASP A 293 10.80 -3.60 12.20
CA ASP A 293 10.15 -4.18 13.40
C ASP A 293 11.14 -4.36 14.58
N TRP A 294 12.14 -3.47 14.67
CA TRP A 294 13.18 -3.43 15.70
C TRP A 294 13.87 -4.78 15.95
N SER A 295 13.67 -5.42 17.11
CA SER A 295 14.31 -6.70 17.46
C SER A 295 13.90 -7.87 16.56
N SER A 296 12.75 -7.76 15.89
CA SER A 296 12.31 -8.75 14.90
C SER A 296 12.94 -8.53 13.52
N GLY A 297 13.65 -7.42 13.33
CA GLY A 297 14.30 -7.06 12.07
C GLY A 297 13.29 -6.50 11.05
N LEU A 298 13.20 -7.13 9.87
CA LEU A 298 12.32 -6.71 8.79
C LEU A 298 11.08 -7.61 8.74
N ALA A 299 9.90 -7.02 8.92
CA ALA A 299 8.63 -7.68 8.63
C ALA A 299 8.22 -7.37 7.18
N VAL A 300 7.85 -8.41 6.43
CA VAL A 300 7.33 -8.28 5.05
C VAL A 300 5.88 -8.74 5.07
N ILE A 301 4.97 -7.81 4.81
CA ILE A 301 3.52 -8.00 4.89
C ILE A 301 2.96 -7.96 3.48
N ASN A 302 2.23 -9.00 3.09
CA ASN A 302 1.47 -9.01 1.83
C ASN A 302 0.19 -8.20 2.02
N LEU A 303 0.01 -7.19 1.18
CA LEU A 303 -1.16 -6.33 1.09
C LEU A 303 -2.14 -7.00 0.10
N VAL A 304 -3.12 -7.70 0.64
CA VAL A 304 -4.14 -8.39 -0.18
C VAL A 304 -5.38 -7.51 -0.25
N ASP A 305 -5.84 -7.19 -1.45
CA ASP A 305 -7.18 -6.63 -1.62
C ASP A 305 -8.22 -7.70 -1.29
N ILE A 306 -9.17 -7.35 -0.43
CA ILE A 306 -10.26 -8.21 0.02
C ILE A 306 -11.63 -7.63 -0.34
N ILE A 307 -11.65 -6.51 -1.06
CA ILE A 307 -12.86 -5.78 -1.42
C ILE A 307 -13.30 -6.29 -2.79
N ASN A 308 -14.56 -6.69 -2.89
CA ASN A 308 -15.11 -7.02 -4.21
C ASN A 308 -15.35 -5.74 -5.01
N PRO A 309 -15.24 -5.80 -6.35
CA PRO A 309 -15.64 -4.70 -7.21
C PRO A 309 -17.09 -4.27 -6.95
N LEU A 310 -17.40 -3.00 -7.19
CA LEU A 310 -18.73 -2.42 -7.01
C LEU A 310 -19.36 -2.05 -8.35
N ILE A 311 -20.48 -2.67 -8.72
CA ILE A 311 -21.27 -2.23 -9.88
C ILE A 311 -22.03 -0.95 -9.50
N THR A 312 -21.79 0.12 -10.26
CA THR A 312 -22.43 1.44 -10.06
C THR A 312 -23.51 1.74 -11.08
N ASP A 313 -23.45 1.11 -12.26
CA ASP A 313 -24.49 1.18 -13.27
C ASP A 313 -24.69 -0.20 -13.91
N ALA A 314 -25.95 -0.61 -14.04
CA ALA A 314 -26.37 -1.90 -14.55
C ALA A 314 -27.64 -1.76 -15.40
N PRO A 315 -27.77 -2.52 -16.50
CA PRO A 315 -28.95 -2.45 -17.35
C PRO A 315 -30.14 -3.11 -16.64
N SER A 316 -31.31 -2.48 -16.74
CA SER A 316 -32.56 -3.08 -16.27
C SER A 316 -33.07 -4.14 -17.23
N ASP A 317 -33.83 -5.12 -16.73
CA ASP A 317 -34.57 -6.06 -17.56
C ASP A 317 -35.48 -5.33 -18.56
N PHE A 318 -35.53 -5.81 -19.81
CA PHE A 318 -36.34 -5.18 -20.85
C PHE A 318 -36.90 -6.17 -21.87
N THR A 319 -37.85 -5.69 -22.69
CA THR A 319 -38.53 -6.48 -23.71
C THR A 319 -38.38 -5.80 -25.07
N VAL A 320 -38.08 -6.60 -26.09
CA VAL A 320 -37.97 -6.17 -27.48
C VAL A 320 -38.90 -7.00 -28.37
N ASP A 321 -39.36 -6.39 -29.45
CA ASP A 321 -40.14 -7.09 -30.46
C ASP A 321 -39.22 -7.92 -31.38
N TYR A 322 -39.72 -9.06 -31.86
CA TYR A 322 -39.01 -9.89 -32.81
C TYR A 322 -38.65 -9.10 -34.07
N GLY A 323 -37.36 -9.16 -34.47
CA GLY A 323 -36.81 -8.34 -35.55
C GLY A 323 -36.18 -7.02 -35.10
N TYR A 324 -35.91 -6.84 -33.79
CA TYR A 324 -35.07 -5.75 -33.30
C TYR A 324 -33.68 -5.75 -33.97
N THR A 325 -33.04 -4.59 -33.97
CA THR A 325 -31.66 -4.42 -34.43
C THR A 325 -30.89 -3.47 -33.53
N GLY A 326 -29.60 -3.74 -33.29
CA GLY A 326 -28.69 -2.76 -32.68
C GLY A 326 -28.97 -2.46 -31.21
N ILE A 327 -29.35 -3.48 -30.44
CA ILE A 327 -29.52 -3.38 -29.00
C ILE A 327 -28.17 -3.58 -28.32
N ASN A 328 -27.83 -2.71 -27.38
CA ASN A 328 -26.68 -2.85 -26.51
C ASN A 328 -27.11 -2.94 -25.05
N ILE A 329 -26.28 -3.60 -24.25
CA ILE A 329 -26.36 -3.63 -22.79
C ILE A 329 -25.00 -3.19 -22.23
N SER A 330 -25.02 -2.46 -21.11
CA SER A 330 -23.82 -1.82 -20.58
C SER A 330 -23.78 -1.93 -19.06
N TRP A 331 -22.58 -2.14 -18.51
CA TRP A 331 -22.31 -2.13 -17.08
C TRP A 331 -21.15 -1.21 -16.76
N THR A 332 -21.18 -0.57 -15.60
CA THR A 332 -20.04 0.19 -15.06
C THR A 332 -19.73 -0.33 -13.66
N ALA A 333 -18.46 -0.65 -13.41
CA ALA A 333 -17.97 -1.10 -12.11
C ALA A 333 -16.83 -0.21 -11.61
N LEU A 334 -16.65 -0.16 -10.29
CA LEU A 334 -15.54 0.49 -9.61
C LEU A 334 -14.70 -0.55 -8.86
N ASP A 335 -13.38 -0.44 -8.98
CA ASP A 335 -12.40 -1.19 -8.18
C ASP A 335 -11.02 -0.52 -8.31
N ALA A 336 -10.19 -0.65 -7.29
CA ALA A 336 -8.84 -0.08 -7.27
C ALA A 336 -7.83 -0.93 -8.08
N ASN A 337 -8.11 -2.22 -8.23
CA ASN A 337 -7.25 -3.23 -8.85
C ASN A 337 -7.99 -4.00 -9.96
N PRO A 338 -8.61 -3.32 -10.95
CA PRO A 338 -9.43 -3.97 -11.95
C PRO A 338 -8.61 -4.91 -12.83
N ASN A 339 -9.13 -6.11 -13.07
CA ASN A 339 -8.50 -7.12 -13.91
C ASN A 339 -9.34 -7.38 -15.15
N ILE A 340 -10.12 -8.47 -15.16
CA ILE A 340 -10.89 -8.91 -16.32
C ILE A 340 -12.39 -8.95 -16.04
N TYR A 341 -13.17 -8.73 -17.10
CA TYR A 341 -14.59 -9.05 -17.10
C TYR A 341 -14.89 -10.18 -18.09
N THR A 342 -15.99 -10.88 -17.85
CA THR A 342 -16.62 -11.80 -18.80
C THR A 342 -18.12 -11.56 -18.85
N ILE A 343 -18.73 -11.80 -20.01
CA ILE A 343 -20.18 -11.82 -20.17
C ILE A 343 -20.58 -13.23 -20.62
N THR A 344 -21.56 -13.80 -19.93
CA THR A 344 -22.08 -15.13 -20.23
C THR A 344 -23.54 -15.06 -20.63
N LEU A 345 -23.94 -15.92 -21.56
CA LEU A 345 -25.34 -16.18 -21.89
C LEU A 345 -25.75 -17.53 -21.32
N GLN A 346 -26.84 -17.55 -20.55
CA GLN A 346 -27.35 -18.77 -19.92
C GLN A 346 -27.56 -19.89 -20.96
N GLY A 347 -26.98 -21.07 -20.67
CA GLY A 347 -27.02 -22.23 -21.56
C GLY A 347 -26.02 -22.24 -22.71
N THR A 348 -25.35 -21.10 -22.99
CA THR A 348 -24.34 -20.97 -24.06
C THR A 348 -22.92 -20.83 -23.50
N GLY A 349 -22.75 -20.16 -22.36
CA GLY A 349 -21.44 -19.89 -21.76
C GLY A 349 -20.93 -18.48 -22.08
N VAL A 350 -19.60 -18.30 -22.13
CA VAL A 350 -18.96 -16.99 -22.35
C VAL A 350 -19.24 -16.50 -23.77
N VAL A 351 -19.83 -15.30 -23.88
CA VAL A 351 -20.14 -14.62 -25.15
C VAL A 351 -19.29 -13.35 -25.36
N ALA A 352 -18.66 -12.82 -24.31
CA ALA A 352 -17.63 -11.78 -24.41
C ALA A 352 -16.60 -11.92 -23.28
N GLY A 353 -15.36 -11.52 -23.58
CA GLY A 353 -14.22 -11.66 -22.66
C GLY A 353 -13.60 -13.06 -22.63
N PRO A 354 -12.59 -13.29 -21.77
CA PRO A 354 -12.06 -12.34 -20.79
C PRO A 354 -11.39 -11.13 -21.44
N SER A 355 -11.65 -9.94 -20.91
CA SER A 355 -11.07 -8.69 -21.40
C SER A 355 -10.85 -7.74 -20.24
N VAL A 356 -9.83 -6.90 -20.32
CA VAL A 356 -9.54 -5.95 -19.24
C VAL A 356 -10.67 -4.92 -19.12
N TRP A 357 -11.02 -4.59 -17.89
CA TRP A 357 -11.91 -3.47 -17.62
C TRP A 357 -11.15 -2.37 -16.88
N SER A 358 -11.68 -1.16 -16.92
CA SER A 358 -11.07 0.00 -16.27
C SER A 358 -12.03 0.57 -15.25
N ASN A 359 -11.51 0.94 -14.09
CA ASN A 359 -12.26 1.55 -13.01
C ASN A 359 -13.15 2.70 -13.54
N GLY A 360 -14.46 2.61 -13.29
CA GLY A 360 -15.44 3.63 -13.66
C GLY A 360 -15.74 3.75 -15.16
N THR A 361 -15.18 2.89 -16.00
CA THR A 361 -15.43 2.89 -17.45
C THR A 361 -16.51 1.89 -17.79
N ALA A 362 -17.54 2.35 -18.52
CA ALA A 362 -18.62 1.48 -18.99
C ALA A 362 -18.09 0.44 -19.99
N ILE A 363 -18.42 -0.83 -19.78
CA ILE A 363 -18.29 -1.88 -20.79
C ILE A 363 -19.63 -2.01 -21.52
N THR A 364 -19.58 -2.21 -22.84
CA THR A 364 -20.78 -2.37 -23.66
C THR A 364 -20.73 -3.68 -24.43
N TYR A 365 -21.85 -4.39 -24.47
CA TYR A 365 -22.02 -5.60 -25.26
C TYR A 365 -23.16 -5.42 -26.26
N ASP A 366 -22.85 -5.63 -27.54
CA ASP A 366 -23.83 -5.62 -28.62
C ASP A 366 -24.57 -6.97 -28.64
N VAL A 367 -25.86 -6.93 -28.33
CA VAL A 367 -26.71 -8.12 -28.34
C VAL A 367 -26.94 -8.54 -29.79
N PRO A 368 -26.67 -9.81 -30.16
CA PRO A 368 -26.84 -10.27 -31.55
C PRO A 368 -28.25 -10.01 -32.08
N ASP A 369 -28.35 -9.54 -33.31
CA ASP A 369 -29.63 -9.41 -33.99
C ASP A 369 -30.24 -10.80 -34.30
N GLY A 370 -31.56 -10.87 -34.42
CA GLY A 370 -32.24 -12.08 -34.91
C GLY A 370 -32.44 -13.19 -33.87
N LEU A 371 -32.35 -12.89 -32.57
CA LEU A 371 -32.75 -13.84 -31.53
C LEU A 371 -34.21 -14.27 -31.70
N VAL A 372 -34.48 -15.57 -31.51
CA VAL A 372 -35.85 -16.12 -31.56
C VAL A 372 -36.66 -15.64 -30.35
N VAL A 373 -37.98 -15.71 -30.46
CA VAL A 373 -38.89 -15.41 -29.33
C VAL A 373 -38.51 -16.26 -28.11
N GLY A 374 -38.34 -15.60 -26.97
CA GLY A 374 -37.85 -16.25 -25.75
C GLY A 374 -37.27 -15.27 -24.74
N GLU A 375 -36.77 -15.81 -23.63
CA GLU A 375 -36.04 -15.07 -22.60
C GLU A 375 -34.55 -15.39 -22.67
N TYR A 376 -33.71 -14.36 -22.59
CA TYR A 376 -32.26 -14.45 -22.64
C TYR A 376 -31.68 -13.77 -21.40
N PHE A 377 -30.85 -14.51 -20.67
CA PHE A 377 -30.20 -14.03 -19.44
C PHE A 377 -28.72 -13.85 -19.71
N TYR A 378 -28.29 -12.59 -19.72
CA TYR A 378 -26.88 -12.22 -19.83
C TYR A 378 -26.35 -11.88 -18.45
N ALA A 379 -25.27 -12.53 -18.03
CA ALA A 379 -24.62 -12.26 -16.76
C ALA A 379 -23.19 -11.75 -16.97
N VAL A 380 -22.88 -10.61 -16.38
CA VAL A 380 -21.51 -10.08 -16.30
C VAL A 380 -20.82 -10.60 -15.04
N ASN A 381 -19.52 -10.85 -15.13
CA ASN A 381 -18.65 -11.08 -13.99
C ASN A 381 -17.44 -10.15 -14.11
N PHE A 382 -17.28 -9.22 -13.19
CA PHE A 382 -16.08 -8.41 -13.02
C PHE A 382 -15.20 -9.05 -11.96
N ASN A 383 -13.94 -9.32 -12.30
CA ASN A 383 -12.91 -9.83 -11.40
C ASN A 383 -11.79 -8.77 -11.27
N ASP A 384 -11.18 -8.70 -10.10
CA ASP A 384 -9.99 -7.88 -9.83
C ASP A 384 -8.70 -8.73 -9.91
N ASP A 385 -7.55 -8.11 -9.61
CA ASP A 385 -6.23 -8.78 -9.61
C ASP A 385 -6.01 -9.71 -8.41
N TYR A 386 -6.93 -9.71 -7.44
CA TYR A 386 -6.89 -10.47 -6.19
C TYR A 386 -7.96 -11.56 -6.08
N ASP A 387 -8.61 -11.88 -7.22
CA ASP A 387 -9.71 -12.85 -7.34
C ASP A 387 -11.01 -12.46 -6.59
N ASN A 388 -11.15 -11.20 -6.18
CA ASN A 388 -12.44 -10.66 -5.73
C ASN A 388 -13.31 -10.33 -6.95
N TYR A 389 -14.61 -10.60 -6.82
CA TYR A 389 -15.50 -10.50 -7.98
C TYR A 389 -16.91 -10.06 -7.62
N ILE A 390 -17.59 -9.50 -8.61
CA ILE A 390 -19.01 -9.18 -8.56
C ILE A 390 -19.69 -9.55 -9.87
N THR A 391 -20.94 -10.01 -9.75
CA THR A 391 -21.76 -10.39 -10.89
C THR A 391 -23.06 -9.63 -10.90
N ASP A 392 -23.57 -9.32 -12.10
CA ASP A 392 -24.93 -8.84 -12.33
C ASP A 392 -25.58 -9.61 -13.50
N THR A 393 -26.90 -9.64 -13.56
CA THR A 393 -27.64 -10.34 -14.63
C THR A 393 -28.78 -9.49 -15.15
N VAL A 394 -28.88 -9.37 -16.48
CA VAL A 394 -29.98 -8.72 -17.18
C VAL A 394 -30.79 -9.74 -17.99
N LYS A 395 -32.11 -9.62 -17.94
CA LYS A 395 -33.04 -10.39 -18.75
C LYS A 395 -33.54 -9.58 -19.95
N ILE A 396 -33.41 -10.18 -21.13
CA ILE A 396 -33.98 -9.67 -22.37
C ILE A 396 -35.11 -10.62 -22.82
N THR A 397 -36.32 -10.10 -22.94
CA THR A 397 -37.45 -10.85 -23.49
C THR A 397 -37.68 -10.45 -24.94
N VAL A 398 -37.54 -11.40 -25.88
CA VAL A 398 -37.94 -11.22 -27.28
C VAL A 398 -39.36 -11.72 -27.44
N ARG A 399 -40.30 -10.86 -27.82
CA ARG A 399 -41.72 -11.22 -28.01
C ARG A 399 -42.15 -11.12 -29.47
N GLU A 400 -43.22 -11.81 -29.82
CA GLU A 400 -43.82 -11.70 -31.15
C GLU A 400 -44.40 -10.31 -31.42
N VAL A 401 -44.30 -9.87 -32.68
CA VAL A 401 -44.98 -8.66 -33.15
C VAL A 401 -46.45 -8.99 -33.38
N ILE A 402 -47.34 -8.53 -32.49
CA ILE A 402 -48.79 -8.61 -32.73
C ILE A 402 -49.19 -7.40 -33.58
N ILE A 403 -49.34 -7.60 -34.89
CA ILE A 403 -49.90 -6.58 -35.77
C ILE A 403 -51.42 -6.58 -35.59
N GLU A 404 -51.95 -5.71 -34.72
CA GLU A 404 -53.38 -5.42 -34.67
C GLU A 404 -53.79 -4.54 -35.86
N GLY A 405 -53.86 -5.15 -37.04
CA GLY A 405 -54.49 -4.61 -38.23
C GLY A 405 -55.85 -5.26 -38.44
N LYS A 406 -56.93 -4.46 -38.36
CA LYS A 406 -58.30 -4.86 -38.72
C LYS A 406 -58.32 -5.71 -40.00
N GLY A 407 -58.67 -6.99 -39.84
CA GLY A 407 -59.25 -7.83 -40.88
C GLY A 407 -58.30 -8.33 -41.98
N ALA A 408 -57.51 -9.37 -41.68
CA ALA A 408 -57.40 -10.57 -42.50
C ALA A 408 -56.65 -11.64 -41.72
N THR A 409 -57.30 -12.78 -41.47
CA THR A 409 -56.66 -13.98 -40.92
C THR A 409 -55.52 -14.44 -41.83
N VAL A 410 -54.30 -14.53 -41.29
CA VAL A 410 -53.29 -15.47 -41.79
C VAL A 410 -52.86 -16.33 -40.62
N SER A 411 -53.33 -17.58 -40.64
CA SER A 411 -52.95 -18.64 -39.72
C SER A 411 -51.49 -19.03 -39.97
N PHE A 412 -50.63 -18.91 -38.96
CA PHE A 412 -49.42 -19.72 -38.89
C PHE A 412 -49.77 -20.98 -38.09
N GLY A 413 -49.83 -22.10 -38.83
CA GLY A 413 -50.25 -23.39 -38.32
C GLY A 413 -49.29 -23.95 -37.27
N ASN A 414 -49.90 -24.70 -36.34
CA ASN A 414 -49.28 -25.63 -35.42
C ASN A 414 -48.14 -26.43 -36.08
N TYR A 415 -46.89 -26.16 -35.71
CA TYR A 415 -45.79 -27.11 -35.82
C TYR A 415 -45.51 -27.75 -34.46
N TYR A 416 -46.53 -28.39 -33.89
CA TYR A 416 -46.35 -29.45 -32.89
C TYR A 416 -47.29 -30.59 -33.29
N LEU A 417 -46.75 -31.81 -33.33
CA LEU A 417 -47.35 -33.10 -33.73
C LEU A 417 -47.31 -33.47 -35.23
N ILE A 418 -46.15 -33.93 -35.70
CA ILE A 418 -46.09 -35.10 -36.61
C ILE A 418 -44.90 -35.97 -36.20
N PHE A 419 -45.14 -36.96 -35.35
CA PHE A 419 -44.48 -38.27 -35.39
C PHE A 419 -45.33 -39.24 -34.58
N LEU A 420 -46.28 -39.93 -35.21
CA LEU A 420 -46.49 -41.36 -34.95
C LEU A 420 -47.45 -42.01 -35.97
N VAL A 421 -46.97 -43.15 -36.51
CA VAL A 421 -47.70 -44.27 -37.16
C VAL A 421 -48.23 -43.94 -38.57
N ILE A 422 -47.76 -44.57 -39.65
CA ILE A 422 -47.82 -46.01 -39.89
C ILE A 422 -46.67 -46.48 -40.81
N GLY A 423 -45.85 -47.40 -40.30
CA GLY A 423 -45.20 -48.45 -41.07
C GLY A 423 -45.71 -49.80 -40.54
N ILE A 424 -46.55 -50.46 -41.33
CA ILE A 424 -47.25 -51.71 -41.01
C ILE A 424 -46.31 -52.92 -41.15
N ILE A 425 -46.28 -53.74 -40.10
CA ILE A 425 -46.21 -55.21 -40.08
C ILE A 425 -45.06 -55.88 -40.85
N SER A 426 -44.13 -56.47 -40.10
CA SER A 426 -43.67 -57.87 -40.29
C SER A 426 -42.91 -58.39 -39.06
N LEU A 427 -43.51 -59.41 -38.43
CA LEU A 427 -42.92 -60.43 -37.54
C LEU A 427 -42.31 -59.94 -36.21
N GLY A 428 -42.70 -60.41 -35.03
CA GLY A 428 -43.28 -61.70 -34.68
C GLY A 428 -42.44 -62.32 -33.56
N ILE A 429 -42.96 -62.27 -32.32
CA ILE A 429 -42.75 -63.26 -31.26
C ILE A 429 -41.28 -63.45 -30.78
N ALA A 430 -40.96 -62.97 -29.57
CA ALA A 430 -40.43 -63.83 -28.48
C ALA A 430 -40.07 -63.07 -27.19
N GLN A 431 -40.86 -63.37 -26.16
CA GLN A 431 -40.42 -63.72 -24.80
C GLN A 431 -39.77 -62.66 -23.89
N LYS A 432 -40.63 -62.12 -23.03
CA LYS A 432 -40.40 -61.98 -21.58
C LYS A 432 -39.91 -63.32 -20.98
N ARG A 433 -38.92 -63.22 -20.08
CA ARG A 433 -38.37 -64.20 -19.10
C ARG A 433 -37.00 -64.80 -19.47
N ARG A 434 -35.96 -64.39 -18.73
CA ARG A 434 -35.35 -65.21 -17.67
C ARG A 434 -34.24 -64.45 -16.93
N LYS A 435 -34.37 -64.50 -15.60
CA LYS A 435 -33.39 -64.31 -14.52
C LYS A 435 -32.78 -62.94 -14.31
#